data_AF-A0A5C4IUI5-F1
#
_entry.id   AF-A0A5C4IUI5-F1
#
_cell.length_a   1.000
_cell.length_b   1.000
_cell.length_c   1.000
_cell.angle_alpha   90.00
_cell.angle_beta   90.00
_cell.angle_gamma   90.00
#
_symmetry.space_group_name_H-M   'P 1'
#
loop_
_entity.id
_entity.type
_entity.pdbx_description
1 polymer ?
#
loop_
_entity_poly.entity_id
_entity_poly.type
_entity_poly.pdbx_seq_one_letter_code
_entity_poly.pdbx_strand_id
1 'polypeptide(L)'
;MDKEPEPPVLRDGRIIVPGTARQLAVYGLFPPSPVQHREVPGADRIFGAKAREPELLWISFDELCATDASPGDYRGLAAGADLWVIDGVPAPEPSDAGRQAEAWERFAEVLRELAAAKVALFVVGASPMDWAAASATAPDAGHRILFREIDRLLAQLKRVESDEAVAVEGVSGS
;
A
#
# COMPACT_ATOMS: atom_id res chain seq x y z
N MET A 1 23.83 -11.26 23.32
CA MET A 1 22.75 -11.82 22.50
C MET A 1 22.08 -10.64 21.85
N ASP A 2 22.63 -10.20 20.72
CA ASP A 2 21.99 -9.21 19.88
C ASP A 2 20.66 -9.82 19.42
N LYS A 3 19.57 -9.18 19.82
CA LYS A 3 18.23 -9.53 19.36
C LYS A 3 18.26 -9.32 17.85
N GLU A 4 18.08 -10.38 17.07
CA GLU A 4 17.93 -10.29 15.62
C GLU A 4 16.93 -9.15 15.33
N PRO A 5 17.29 -8.16 14.49
CA PRO A 5 16.44 -7.00 14.29
C PRO A 5 15.07 -7.48 13.83
N GLU A 6 14.02 -7.09 14.56
CA GLU A 6 12.66 -7.45 14.17
C GLU A 6 12.43 -6.98 12.73
N PRO A 7 11.93 -7.86 11.85
CA PRO A 7 11.72 -7.51 10.46
C PRO A 7 10.76 -6.33 10.36
N PRO A 8 11.02 -5.37 9.45
CA PRO A 8 10.26 -4.13 9.39
C PRO A 8 8.76 -4.40 9.14
N VAL A 9 7.91 -3.55 9.73
CA VAL A 9 6.45 -3.53 9.59
C VAL A 9 5.98 -2.07 9.44
N LEU A 10 4.89 -1.84 8.71
CA LEU A 10 4.29 -0.51 8.58
C LEU A 10 3.45 -0.21 9.80
N ARG A 11 3.90 0.75 10.63
CA ARG A 11 3.29 1.01 11.94
C ARG A 11 2.17 2.04 11.90
N ASP A 12 2.17 2.89 10.88
CA ASP A 12 1.26 4.03 10.76
C ASP A 12 0.52 3.98 9.41
N GLY A 13 -0.78 4.24 9.45
CA GLY A 13 -1.64 4.28 8.26
C GLY A 13 -2.81 3.29 8.30
N ARG A 14 -3.48 3.09 7.16
CA ARG A 14 -4.78 2.42 7.09
C ARG A 14 -4.93 1.59 5.81
N ILE A 15 -5.72 0.53 5.91
CA ILE A 15 -6.31 -0.13 4.74
C ILE A 15 -7.75 0.35 4.64
N ILE A 16 -8.11 1.00 3.53
CA ILE A 16 -9.43 1.59 3.32
C ILE A 16 -10.14 0.85 2.19
N VAL A 17 -11.29 0.26 2.53
CA VAL A 17 -12.18 -0.44 1.62
C VAL A 17 -13.63 0.03 1.90
N PRO A 18 -14.43 0.35 0.88
CA PRO A 18 -14.12 0.30 -0.56
C PRO A 18 -13.35 1.54 -1.07
N GLY A 19 -12.77 2.35 -0.17
CA GLY A 19 -11.95 3.50 -0.58
C GLY A 19 -12.77 4.69 -1.05
N THR A 20 -13.98 4.90 -0.50
CA THR A 20 -14.84 6.00 -0.95
C THR A 20 -14.19 7.35 -0.66
N ALA A 21 -14.55 8.37 -1.45
CA ALA A 21 -14.11 9.74 -1.20
C ALA A 21 -14.47 10.21 0.22
N ARG A 22 -15.56 9.72 0.80
CA ARG A 22 -15.97 10.04 2.17
C ARG A 22 -15.05 9.40 3.21
N GLN A 23 -14.65 8.14 3.03
CA GLN A 23 -13.70 7.48 3.92
C GLN A 23 -12.34 8.19 3.90
N LEU A 24 -11.88 8.54 2.70
CA LEU A 24 -10.62 9.26 2.50
C LEU A 24 -10.65 10.66 3.13
N ALA A 25 -11.75 11.38 2.96
CA ALA A 25 -11.89 12.76 3.45
C ALA A 25 -11.72 12.90 4.97
N VAL A 26 -12.09 11.88 5.77
CA VAL A 26 -11.90 11.93 7.23
C VAL A 26 -10.43 11.87 7.63
N TYR A 27 -9.59 11.35 6.76
CA TYR A 27 -8.14 11.37 6.92
C TYR A 27 -7.48 12.53 6.16
N GLY A 28 -8.26 13.52 5.70
CA GLY A 28 -7.76 14.65 4.92
C GLY A 28 -7.29 14.26 3.51
N LEU A 29 -7.62 13.05 3.05
CA LEU A 29 -7.24 12.54 1.74
C LEU A 29 -8.36 12.83 0.74
N PHE A 30 -8.02 13.48 -0.36
CA PHE A 30 -8.95 13.78 -1.45
C PHE A 30 -8.37 13.20 -2.73
N PRO A 31 -9.11 12.33 -3.45
CA PRO A 31 -8.63 11.78 -4.72
C PRO A 31 -8.12 12.90 -5.64
N PRO A 32 -6.85 12.83 -6.09
CA PRO A 32 -6.29 13.87 -6.94
C PRO A 32 -7.04 13.99 -8.25
N SER A 33 -7.18 15.22 -8.72
CA SER A 33 -7.65 15.49 -10.08
C SER A 33 -6.53 15.22 -11.10
N PRO A 34 -6.87 14.94 -12.38
CA PRO A 34 -5.85 14.67 -13.41
C PRO A 34 -4.81 15.79 -13.59
N VAL A 35 -5.15 17.05 -13.28
CA VAL A 35 -4.22 18.18 -13.38
C VAL A 35 -3.14 18.16 -12.28
N GLN A 36 -3.34 17.36 -11.22
CA GLN A 36 -2.36 17.16 -10.14
C GLN A 36 -1.38 16.02 -10.44
N HIS A 37 -1.59 15.26 -11.51
CA HIS A 37 -0.69 14.16 -11.85
C HIS A 37 0.72 14.69 -12.14
N ARG A 38 1.74 14.02 -11.61
CA ARG A 38 3.13 14.41 -11.75
C ARG A 38 3.98 13.19 -12.04
N GLU A 39 5.01 13.40 -12.84
CA GLU A 39 6.12 12.47 -12.94
C GLU A 39 7.00 12.60 -11.70
N VAL A 40 7.33 11.47 -11.08
CA VAL A 40 8.19 11.42 -9.90
C VAL A 40 9.37 10.49 -10.19
N PRO A 41 10.62 10.94 -9.98
CA PRO A 41 11.77 10.09 -10.19
C PRO A 41 11.88 9.04 -9.08
N GLY A 42 12.11 7.80 -9.49
CA GLY A 42 12.74 6.76 -8.68
C GLY A 42 14.26 6.89 -8.74
N ALA A 43 14.97 5.77 -8.76
CA ALA A 43 16.42 5.73 -8.90
C ALA A 43 16.82 5.65 -10.38
N ASP A 44 16.21 4.72 -11.11
CA ASP A 44 16.53 4.39 -12.49
C ASP A 44 15.33 4.63 -13.44
N ARG A 45 14.12 4.83 -12.90
CA ARG A 45 12.91 5.11 -13.69
C ARG A 45 12.08 6.28 -13.17
N ILE A 46 11.10 6.68 -13.99
CA ILE A 46 10.10 7.70 -13.66
C ILE A 46 8.75 7.00 -13.45
N PHE A 47 7.99 7.49 -12.47
CA PHE A 47 6.65 6.99 -12.16
C PHE A 47 5.59 8.06 -12.40
N GLY A 48 4.45 7.64 -12.93
CA GLY A 48 3.24 8.46 -13.03
C GLY A 48 2.48 8.53 -11.70
N ALA A 49 2.81 9.49 -10.83
CA ALA A 49 2.06 9.73 -9.61
C ALA A 49 0.77 10.50 -9.89
N LYS A 50 -0.31 10.17 -9.17
CA LYS A 50 -1.56 10.93 -9.18
C LYS A 50 -1.43 12.27 -8.47
N ALA A 51 -0.58 12.33 -7.44
CA ALA A 51 -0.15 13.57 -6.82
C ALA A 51 1.22 13.40 -6.16
N ARG A 52 2.00 14.49 -6.15
CA ARG A 52 3.20 14.62 -5.33
C ARG A 52 3.20 16.00 -4.70
N GLU A 53 3.03 16.02 -3.39
CA GLU A 53 3.17 17.20 -2.53
C GLU A 53 4.43 17.01 -1.65
N PRO A 54 4.88 18.04 -0.89
CA PRO A 54 6.11 17.93 -0.11
C PRO A 54 6.17 16.75 0.88
N GLU A 55 5.03 16.31 1.41
CA GLU A 55 4.94 15.24 2.41
C GLU A 55 4.09 14.04 1.94
N LEU A 56 3.42 14.15 0.78
CA LEU A 56 2.46 13.14 0.29
C LEU A 56 2.86 12.65 -1.11
N LEU A 57 2.92 11.33 -1.27
CA LEU A 57 2.87 10.68 -2.57
C LEU A 57 1.56 9.90 -2.72
N TRP A 58 0.83 10.18 -3.80
CA TRP A 58 -0.32 9.37 -4.21
C TRP A 58 -0.02 8.69 -5.54
N ILE A 59 -0.05 7.37 -5.57
CA ILE A 59 0.31 6.58 -6.74
C ILE A 59 -0.57 5.34 -6.84
N SER A 60 -0.80 4.85 -8.06
CA SER A 60 -1.63 3.66 -8.26
C SER A 60 -0.83 2.37 -8.10
N PHE A 61 -1.52 1.31 -7.67
CA PHE A 61 -0.99 -0.05 -7.64
C PHE A 61 -0.43 -0.46 -9.00
N ASP A 62 -1.17 -0.21 -10.09
CA ASP A 62 -0.76 -0.56 -11.45
C ASP A 62 0.56 0.12 -11.85
N GLU A 63 0.71 1.40 -11.54
CA GLU A 63 1.95 2.15 -11.83
C GLU A 63 3.13 1.63 -11.01
N LEU A 64 2.93 1.37 -9.72
CA LEU A 64 3.98 0.86 -8.83
C LEU A 64 4.43 -0.55 -9.24
N CYS A 65 3.48 -1.39 -9.62
CA CYS A 65 3.73 -2.80 -9.92
C CYS A 65 3.98 -3.03 -11.42
N ALA A 66 4.06 -1.96 -12.22
CA ALA A 66 4.45 -2.05 -13.61
C ALA A 66 5.81 -2.74 -13.76
N THR A 67 5.96 -3.50 -14.84
CA THR A 67 7.17 -4.28 -15.12
C THR A 67 8.36 -3.36 -15.30
N ASP A 68 9.44 -3.59 -14.52
CA ASP A 68 10.80 -2.99 -14.57
C ASP A 68 11.26 -2.17 -13.33
N ALA A 69 10.41 -1.94 -12.33
CA ALA A 69 10.83 -1.24 -11.12
C ALA A 69 11.74 -2.10 -10.20
N SER A 70 12.76 -1.46 -9.61
CA SER A 70 13.69 -2.06 -8.66
C SER A 70 13.43 -1.59 -7.22
N PRO A 71 13.96 -2.28 -6.18
CA PRO A 71 13.93 -1.78 -4.81
C PRO A 71 14.57 -0.40 -4.64
N GLY A 72 15.59 -0.07 -5.45
CA GLY A 72 16.21 1.26 -5.47
C GLY A 72 15.22 2.35 -5.91
N ASP A 73 14.33 2.03 -6.86
CA ASP A 73 13.31 2.95 -7.31
C ASP A 73 12.29 3.29 -6.23
N TYR A 74 11.78 2.27 -5.53
CA TYR A 74 10.83 2.48 -4.45
C TYR A 74 11.44 3.27 -3.30
N ARG A 75 12.72 3.03 -2.99
CA ARG A 75 13.46 3.82 -2.00
C ARG A 75 13.61 5.27 -2.43
N GLY A 76 13.91 5.51 -3.71
CA GLY A 76 13.99 6.85 -4.29
C GLY A 76 12.66 7.60 -4.17
N LEU A 77 11.55 6.94 -4.48
CA LEU A 77 10.21 7.51 -4.30
C LEU A 77 9.90 7.84 -2.83
N ALA A 78 10.32 6.94 -1.91
CA ALA A 78 10.06 7.06 -0.48
C ALA A 78 10.88 8.20 0.14
N ALA A 79 12.01 8.55 -0.47
CA ALA A 79 12.78 9.70 -0.06
C ALA A 79 11.96 10.99 -0.26
N GLY A 80 11.67 11.67 0.85
CA GLY A 80 10.99 12.97 0.85
C GLY A 80 9.47 12.92 0.73
N ALA A 81 8.82 11.81 1.14
CA ALA A 81 7.40 11.80 1.47
C ALA A 81 7.18 11.02 2.77
N ASP A 82 6.49 11.63 3.72
CA ASP A 82 6.19 11.02 5.01
C ASP A 82 4.91 10.19 4.98
N LEU A 83 4.06 10.44 3.97
CA LEU A 83 2.77 9.81 3.76
C LEU A 83 2.63 9.29 2.33
N TRP A 84 2.19 8.04 2.20
CA TRP A 84 1.89 7.42 0.92
C TRP A 84 0.44 6.97 0.85
N VAL A 85 -0.16 7.16 -0.32
CA VAL A 85 -1.44 6.55 -0.71
C VAL A 85 -1.19 5.67 -1.93
N ILE A 86 -1.38 4.36 -1.77
CA ILE A 86 -1.40 3.41 -2.86
C ILE A 86 -2.86 3.10 -3.17
N ASP A 87 -3.34 3.54 -4.33
CA ASP A 87 -4.74 3.36 -4.71
C ASP A 87 -4.97 2.33 -5.81
N GLY A 88 -6.20 1.83 -5.88
CA GLY A 88 -6.60 0.81 -6.84
C GLY A 88 -6.00 -0.56 -6.57
N VAL A 89 -5.66 -0.88 -5.33
CA VAL A 89 -5.12 -2.19 -4.96
C VAL A 89 -6.21 -3.24 -5.12
N PRO A 90 -6.02 -4.27 -5.97
CA PRO A 90 -7.04 -5.30 -6.17
C PRO A 90 -7.14 -6.22 -4.95
N ALA A 91 -8.25 -6.95 -4.85
CA ALA A 91 -8.35 -8.03 -3.86
C ALA A 91 -7.40 -9.18 -4.27
N PRO A 92 -6.65 -9.78 -3.32
CA PRO A 92 -5.80 -10.91 -3.64
C PRO A 92 -6.63 -12.14 -3.97
N GLU A 93 -6.41 -12.73 -5.15
CA GLU A 93 -7.02 -13.99 -5.51
C GLU A 93 -6.00 -15.14 -5.37
N PRO A 94 -6.34 -16.26 -4.72
CA PRO A 94 -5.38 -17.34 -4.46
C PRO A 94 -4.81 -17.97 -5.72
N SER A 95 -5.54 -17.88 -6.83
CA SER A 95 -5.17 -18.43 -8.14
C SER A 95 -4.52 -17.39 -9.07
N ASP A 96 -4.15 -16.22 -8.56
CA ASP A 96 -3.46 -15.20 -9.36
C ASP A 96 -2.18 -15.77 -10.00
N ALA A 97 -1.96 -15.41 -11.26
CA ALA A 97 -0.86 -15.96 -12.05
C ALA A 97 -0.38 -14.94 -13.09
N GLY A 98 0.80 -15.22 -13.68
CA GLY A 98 1.41 -14.36 -14.70
C GLY A 98 1.64 -12.94 -14.16
N ARG A 99 1.16 -11.93 -14.89
CA ARG A 99 1.37 -10.51 -14.53
C ARG A 99 0.84 -10.14 -13.14
N GLN A 100 -0.23 -10.77 -12.68
CA GLN A 100 -0.79 -10.44 -11.36
C GLN A 100 0.10 -11.01 -10.23
N ALA A 101 0.61 -12.23 -10.39
CA ALA A 101 1.58 -12.82 -9.46
C ALA A 101 2.85 -11.96 -9.36
N GLU A 102 3.39 -11.56 -10.52
CA GLU A 102 4.54 -10.65 -10.63
C GLU A 102 4.27 -9.27 -10.00
N ALA A 103 3.03 -8.78 -10.04
CA ALA A 103 2.63 -7.54 -9.38
C ALA A 103 2.61 -7.70 -7.85
N TRP A 104 2.21 -8.86 -7.33
CA TRP A 104 2.26 -9.13 -5.90
C TRP A 104 3.68 -9.19 -5.33
N GLU A 105 4.63 -9.75 -6.08
CA GLU A 105 6.05 -9.75 -5.70
C GLU A 105 6.57 -8.31 -5.55
N ARG A 106 6.28 -7.47 -6.54
CA ARG A 106 6.64 -6.03 -6.52
C ARG A 106 5.95 -5.28 -5.41
N PHE A 107 4.68 -5.56 -5.17
CA PHE A 107 3.94 -4.94 -4.07
C PHE A 107 4.59 -5.27 -2.72
N ALA A 108 5.00 -6.51 -2.50
CA ALA A 108 5.75 -6.87 -1.30
C ALA A 108 7.09 -6.11 -1.19
N GLU A 109 7.81 -5.91 -2.29
CA GLU A 109 9.03 -5.08 -2.30
C GLU A 109 8.76 -3.62 -1.93
N VAL A 110 7.72 -3.00 -2.50
CA VAL A 110 7.28 -1.64 -2.13
C VAL A 110 7.02 -1.57 -0.64
N LEU A 111 6.22 -2.50 -0.10
CA LEU A 111 5.87 -2.51 1.32
C LEU A 111 7.10 -2.67 2.22
N ARG A 112 8.10 -3.47 1.82
CA ARG A 112 9.36 -3.60 2.57
C ARG A 112 10.15 -2.28 2.60
N GLU A 113 10.30 -1.61 1.47
CA GLU A 113 11.03 -0.34 1.39
C GLU A 113 10.29 0.77 2.16
N LEU A 114 8.96 0.84 2.07
CA LEU A 114 8.18 1.79 2.88
C LEU A 114 8.27 1.50 4.38
N ALA A 115 8.23 0.23 4.78
CA ALA A 115 8.40 -0.17 6.18
C ALA A 115 9.80 0.19 6.70
N ALA A 116 10.85 0.00 5.88
CA ALA A 116 12.22 0.39 6.21
C ALA A 116 12.36 1.91 6.36
N ALA A 117 11.69 2.68 5.48
CA ALA A 117 11.65 4.14 5.52
C ALA A 117 10.73 4.71 6.61
N LYS A 118 9.91 3.88 7.27
CA LYS A 118 8.92 4.27 8.29
C LYS A 118 7.89 5.29 7.76
N VAL A 119 7.51 5.14 6.50
CA VAL A 119 6.49 5.99 5.85
C VAL A 119 5.09 5.57 6.33
N ALA A 120 4.22 6.52 6.61
CA ALA A 120 2.81 6.25 6.89
C ALA A 120 2.11 5.82 5.60
N LEU A 121 1.36 4.71 5.62
CA LEU A 121 0.79 4.12 4.40
C LEU A 121 -0.73 3.99 4.44
N PHE A 122 -1.39 4.52 3.41
CA PHE A 122 -2.77 4.26 3.09
C PHE A 122 -2.86 3.33 1.88
N VAL A 123 -3.46 2.15 2.08
CA VAL A 123 -3.73 1.17 1.03
C VAL A 123 -5.23 1.25 0.71
N VAL A 124 -5.56 1.61 -0.52
CA VAL A 124 -6.95 1.87 -0.93
C VAL A 124 -7.35 0.89 -2.02
N GLY A 125 -8.43 0.14 -1.76
CA GLY A 125 -8.97 -0.83 -2.71
C GLY A 125 -10.50 -0.82 -2.72
N ALA A 126 -11.08 -1.26 -3.84
CA ALA A 126 -12.54 -1.30 -4.02
C ALA A 126 -13.20 -2.53 -3.33
N SER A 127 -12.40 -3.55 -3.02
CA SER A 127 -12.86 -4.85 -2.50
C SER A 127 -12.07 -5.23 -1.25
N PRO A 128 -12.62 -6.09 -0.37
CA PRO A 128 -11.90 -6.56 0.81
C PRO A 128 -10.57 -7.24 0.44
N MET A 129 -9.49 -6.79 1.09
CA MET A 129 -8.14 -7.34 0.91
C MET A 129 -7.82 -8.29 2.06
N ASP A 130 -8.22 -9.55 1.94
CA ASP A 130 -7.94 -10.60 2.94
C ASP A 130 -6.73 -11.45 2.52
N TRP A 131 -5.54 -10.92 2.82
CA TRP A 131 -4.25 -11.56 2.50
C TRP A 131 -4.03 -12.86 3.27
N ALA A 132 -4.54 -12.95 4.50
CA ALA A 132 -4.45 -14.16 5.31
C ALA A 132 -5.28 -15.30 4.70
N ALA A 133 -6.52 -15.02 4.28
CA ALA A 133 -7.34 -15.99 3.58
C ALA A 133 -6.76 -16.41 2.22
N ALA A 134 -6.23 -15.44 1.45
CA ALA A 134 -5.56 -15.72 0.19
C ALA A 134 -4.33 -16.62 0.40
N SER A 135 -3.51 -16.34 1.43
CA SER A 135 -2.37 -17.19 1.82
C SER A 135 -2.79 -18.59 2.25
N ALA A 136 -3.91 -18.74 2.95
CA ALA A 136 -4.38 -20.05 3.41
C ALA A 136 -4.87 -20.94 2.26
N THR A 137 -5.37 -20.34 1.19
CA THR A 137 -6.06 -21.03 0.08
C THR A 137 -5.25 -21.09 -1.21
N ALA A 138 -4.11 -20.38 -1.31
CA ALA A 138 -3.28 -20.40 -2.50
C ALA A 138 -2.71 -21.81 -2.78
N PRO A 139 -2.76 -22.29 -4.04
CA PRO A 139 -2.41 -23.66 -4.40
C PRO A 139 -0.89 -23.88 -4.38
N ASP A 140 -0.10 -22.89 -4.80
CA ASP A 140 1.36 -22.97 -4.81
C ASP A 140 1.98 -22.37 -3.54
N ALA A 141 3.14 -22.91 -3.17
CA ALA A 141 3.83 -22.49 -1.95
C ALA A 141 4.38 -21.06 -2.03
N GLY A 142 4.68 -20.56 -3.24
CA GLY A 142 5.22 -19.22 -3.48
C GLY A 142 4.21 -18.15 -3.06
N HIS A 143 2.99 -18.20 -3.63
CA HIS A 143 1.90 -17.30 -3.27
C HIS A 143 1.51 -17.41 -1.81
N ARG A 144 1.52 -18.62 -1.22
CA ARG A 144 1.27 -18.76 0.23
C ARG A 144 2.26 -17.95 1.07
N ILE A 145 3.56 -18.03 0.74
CA ILE A 145 4.60 -17.27 1.43
C ILE A 145 4.45 -15.77 1.17
N LEU A 146 4.24 -15.39 -0.09
CA LEU A 146 4.12 -14.00 -0.52
C LEU A 146 2.92 -13.30 0.13
N PHE A 147 1.73 -13.88 0.07
CA PHE A 147 0.53 -13.30 0.70
C PHE A 147 0.64 -13.25 2.22
N ARG A 148 1.28 -14.24 2.85
CA ARG A 148 1.56 -14.18 4.29
C ARG A 148 2.50 -13.04 4.64
N GLU A 149 3.47 -12.76 3.77
CA GLU A 149 4.37 -11.64 3.98
C GLU A 149 3.68 -10.29 3.82
N ILE A 150 2.85 -10.13 2.79
CA ILE A 150 2.04 -8.93 2.60
C ILE A 150 1.10 -8.73 3.80
N ASP A 151 0.42 -9.79 4.23
CA ASP A 151 -0.41 -9.76 5.45
C ASP A 151 0.39 -9.27 6.66
N ARG A 152 1.57 -9.85 6.89
CA ARG A 152 2.47 -9.47 7.99
C ARG A 152 2.90 -8.00 7.92
N LEU A 153 3.29 -7.52 6.74
CA LEU A 153 3.76 -6.14 6.55
C LEU A 153 2.66 -5.12 6.83
N LEU A 154 1.40 -5.47 6.51
CA LEU A 154 0.22 -4.64 6.68
C LEU A 154 -0.51 -4.85 8.02
N ALA A 155 -0.11 -5.85 8.82
CA ALA A 155 -0.84 -6.30 10.01
C ALA A 155 -1.08 -5.22 11.08
N GLN A 156 -0.25 -4.16 11.11
CA GLN A 156 -0.37 -3.06 12.07
C GLN A 156 -1.21 -1.89 11.55
N LEU A 157 -1.57 -1.88 10.27
CA LEU A 157 -2.47 -0.87 9.70
C LEU A 157 -3.90 -1.14 10.16
N LYS A 158 -4.61 -0.11 10.64
CA LYS A 158 -6.03 -0.28 10.97
C LYS A 158 -6.85 -0.41 9.69
N ARG A 159 -7.92 -1.21 9.75
CA ARG A 159 -8.87 -1.39 8.65
C ARG A 159 -10.05 -0.44 8.78
N VAL A 160 -10.46 0.15 7.67
CA VAL A 160 -11.64 0.98 7.52
C VAL A 160 -12.50 0.34 6.45
N GLU A 161 -13.57 -0.33 6.87
CA GLU A 161 -14.38 -1.19 5.99
C GLU A 161 -15.76 -0.59 5.65
N SER A 162 -16.11 0.56 6.25
CA SER A 162 -17.40 1.22 6.05
C SER A 162 -17.35 2.71 6.41
N ASP A 163 -18.22 3.52 5.81
CA ASP A 163 -18.38 4.95 6.13
C ASP A 163 -18.78 5.19 7.60
N GLU A 164 -19.51 4.26 8.23
CA GLU A 164 -19.88 4.34 9.65
C GLU A 164 -18.69 4.08 10.58
N ALA A 165 -17.77 3.18 10.20
CA ALA A 165 -16.55 2.92 10.96
C ALA A 165 -15.69 4.19 11.10
N VAL A 166 -15.77 5.06 10.09
CA VAL A 166 -15.10 6.36 10.07
C VAL A 166 -15.74 7.36 11.04
N ALA A 167 -17.08 7.33 11.20
CA ALA A 167 -17.79 8.23 12.11
C ALA A 167 -17.47 7.96 13.60
N VAL A 168 -17.13 6.71 13.95
CA VAL A 168 -16.78 6.32 15.33
C VAL A 168 -15.38 6.81 15.72
N GLU A 169 -14.40 6.82 14.82
CA GLU A 169 -13.06 7.36 15.12
C GLU A 169 -13.06 8.89 15.31
N GLY A 170 -14.05 9.61 14.76
CA GLY A 170 -14.19 11.06 14.90
C GLY A 170 -14.87 11.56 16.17
N VAL A 171 -15.44 10.68 17.00
CA VAL A 171 -16.24 11.05 18.19
C VAL A 171 -15.50 10.82 19.52
N SER A 172 -14.37 10.13 19.53
CA SER A 172 -13.61 9.86 20.76
C SER A 172 -12.61 10.97 21.10
N GLY A 173 -13.10 12.21 21.19
CA GLY A 173 -12.34 13.38 21.60
C GLY A 173 -13.26 14.43 22.21
N SER A 174 -13.63 14.25 23.47
CA SER A 174 -14.25 15.27 24.33
C SER A 174 -13.62 15.20 25.71
#